data_AF-A0AAW6RGB3-F1
#
_entry.id   AF-A0AAW6RGB3-F1
#
_cell.length_a   1.000
_cell.length_b   1.000
_cell.length_c   1.000
_cell.angle_alpha   90.00
_cell.angle_beta   90.00
_cell.angle_gamma   90.00
#
_symmetry.space_group_name_H-M   'P 1'
#
loop_
_entity.id
_entity.type
_entity.pdbx_description
1 polymer ?
#
loop_
_entity_poly.entity_id
_entity_poly.type
_entity_poly.pdbx_seq_one_letter_code
_entity_poly.pdbx_strand_id
1 'polypeptide(L)'
;MNPKNDWLQALRALAALAVLFFHMAPHWALSPHLAPAQAWMHWGFSGVDVFFVLSGFVVYQTADKPSYSARRFLLRRGLRIYLGYWPVLLLTAALAWAASAWPPLGKAVRSALLLSPSLFDNWVPTAWSLTYELYFYLWIALVFLFAPRWRASAMLAAFTALLLWNAAWYFWRYPTVQAGLQPARFALTGLGLEFLAGALWAHLRKRHACLHAAAYAKWLALAGACCIVYGLGMGSQSPMYDRIEFMRAATFGVAGFGFLLVALAFSDWQWRTPRPLVALGDASYALYLLHPLLLDQSSHLRVRLPAGSLLALDAFLLALPVAISAISLLWFRWIEWPLFNRAAASGWARRLTGHPAR
;
A
#
# COMPACT_ATOMS: atom_id res chain seq x y z
N MET A 1 -13.54 16.54 -12.46
CA MET A 1 -12.62 15.65 -11.70
C MET A 1 -13.13 15.66 -10.27
N ASN A 2 -13.33 14.51 -9.61
CA ASN A 2 -13.67 14.54 -8.18
C ASN A 2 -12.53 15.23 -7.42
N PRO A 3 -12.82 16.15 -6.48
CA PRO A 3 -11.79 16.78 -5.69
C PRO A 3 -10.99 15.71 -4.94
N LYS A 4 -9.69 15.93 -4.84
CA LYS A 4 -8.77 15.10 -4.05
C LYS A 4 -9.27 15.09 -2.61
N ASN A 5 -9.40 13.90 -2.02
CA ASN A 5 -9.75 13.78 -0.62
C ASN A 5 -8.46 13.80 0.22
N ASP A 6 -8.27 14.89 0.96
CA ASP A 6 -7.05 15.11 1.74
C ASP A 6 -6.92 14.16 2.94
N TRP A 7 -8.02 13.72 3.55
CA TRP A 7 -7.97 12.75 4.65
C TRP A 7 -7.54 11.37 4.17
N LEU A 8 -7.84 11.00 2.91
CA LEU A 8 -7.28 9.79 2.31
C LEU A 8 -5.77 9.93 2.08
N GLN A 9 -5.26 11.14 1.76
CA GLN A 9 -3.81 11.35 1.68
C GLN A 9 -3.16 11.31 3.06
N ALA A 10 -3.77 11.94 4.06
CA ALA A 10 -3.27 11.86 5.43
C ALA A 10 -3.20 10.41 5.90
N LEU A 11 -4.21 9.58 5.59
CA LEU A 11 -4.17 8.15 5.92
C LEU A 11 -3.06 7.41 5.18
N ARG A 12 -2.81 7.71 3.89
CA ARG A 12 -1.66 7.17 3.15
C ARG A 12 -0.32 7.55 3.78
N ALA A 13 -0.20 8.78 4.29
CA ALA A 13 1.00 9.23 5.00
C ALA A 13 1.21 8.44 6.28
N LEU A 14 0.17 8.31 7.11
CA LEU A 14 0.22 7.54 8.34
C LEU A 14 0.57 6.06 8.08
N ALA A 15 -0.01 5.46 7.04
CA ALA A 15 0.31 4.09 6.63
C ALA A 15 1.77 3.94 6.17
N ALA A 16 2.30 4.86 5.35
CA ALA A 16 3.70 4.83 4.92
C ALA A 16 4.66 5.03 6.11
N LEU A 17 4.36 5.96 7.01
CA LEU A 17 5.16 6.20 8.21
C LEU A 17 5.13 4.99 9.15
N ALA A 18 3.99 4.35 9.33
CA ALA A 18 3.88 3.12 10.12
C ALA A 18 4.82 2.03 9.58
N VAL A 19 4.83 1.81 8.25
CA VAL A 19 5.73 0.85 7.61
C VAL A 19 7.20 1.26 7.74
N LEU A 20 7.51 2.55 7.60
CA LEU A 20 8.86 3.06 7.84
C LEU A 20 9.32 2.78 9.27
N PHE A 21 8.52 3.11 10.28
CA PHE A 21 8.87 2.88 11.69
C PHE A 21 8.99 1.39 12.02
N PHE A 22 8.17 0.53 11.41
CA PHE A 22 8.35 -0.92 11.51
C PHE A 22 9.74 -1.37 11.04
N HIS A 23 10.20 -0.88 9.89
CA HIS A 23 11.55 -1.18 9.38
C HIS A 23 12.65 -0.43 10.13
N MET A 24 12.31 0.62 10.89
CA MET A 24 13.26 1.30 11.77
C MET A 24 13.55 0.56 13.07
N ALA A 25 12.64 -0.32 13.51
CA ALA A 25 12.78 -1.03 14.76
C ALA A 25 14.15 -1.74 14.91
N PRO A 26 14.67 -2.52 13.93
CA PRO A 26 15.99 -3.14 14.04
C PRO A 26 17.15 -2.14 14.13
N HIS A 27 17.02 -0.96 13.52
CA HIS A 27 18.05 0.07 13.61
C HIS A 27 18.04 0.79 14.96
N TRP A 28 16.85 1.02 15.52
CA TRP A 28 16.68 1.63 16.84
C TRP A 28 17.12 0.68 17.97
N ALA A 29 17.11 -0.64 17.72
CA ALA A 29 17.67 -1.67 18.62
C ALA A 29 19.16 -1.47 18.93
N LEU A 30 19.88 -0.77 18.05
CA LEU A 30 21.33 -0.57 18.19
C LEU A 30 21.67 0.41 19.30
N SER A 31 20.70 1.22 19.74
CA SER A 31 20.85 2.09 20.90
C SER A 31 20.02 1.57 22.08
N PRO A 32 20.61 1.41 23.27
CA PRO A 32 19.87 1.07 24.48
C PRO A 32 18.76 2.07 24.83
N HIS A 33 18.92 3.35 24.45
CA HIS A 33 17.93 4.40 24.74
C HIS A 33 16.69 4.29 23.84
N LEU A 34 16.87 3.83 22.60
CA LEU A 34 15.80 3.74 21.61
C LEU A 34 15.21 2.32 21.48
N ALA A 35 15.93 1.29 21.90
CA ALA A 35 15.49 -0.10 21.86
C ALA A 35 14.09 -0.34 22.48
N PRO A 36 13.70 0.30 23.62
CA PRO A 36 12.35 0.13 24.17
C PRO A 36 11.22 0.56 23.22
N ALA A 37 11.50 1.45 22.25
CA ALA A 37 10.50 1.93 21.30
C ALA A 37 10.03 0.84 20.33
N GLN A 38 10.81 -0.24 20.13
CA GLN A 38 10.44 -1.36 19.26
C GLN A 38 9.08 -1.97 19.61
N ALA A 39 8.76 -2.03 20.92
CA ALA A 39 7.49 -2.53 21.43
C ALA A 39 6.29 -1.73 20.89
N TRP A 40 6.48 -0.50 20.41
CA TRP A 40 5.41 0.32 19.83
C TRP A 40 5.40 0.27 18.29
N MET A 41 6.50 -0.18 17.67
CA MET A 41 6.69 -0.17 16.22
C MET A 41 6.31 -1.48 15.53
N HIS A 42 6.20 -2.58 16.27
CA HIS A 42 5.93 -3.90 15.70
C HIS A 42 4.59 -3.99 14.95
N TRP A 43 3.61 -3.15 15.24
CA TRP A 43 2.35 -3.07 14.47
C TRP A 43 2.47 -2.34 13.13
N GLY A 44 3.58 -1.66 12.88
CA GLY A 44 3.71 -0.75 11.74
C GLY A 44 3.63 -1.44 10.37
N PHE A 45 3.86 -2.76 10.29
CA PHE A 45 3.63 -3.53 9.06
C PHE A 45 2.17 -3.46 8.60
N SER A 46 1.22 -3.25 9.53
CA SER A 46 -0.22 -3.15 9.23
C SER A 46 -0.58 -1.94 8.36
N GLY A 47 0.35 -0.99 8.19
CA GLY A 47 0.22 0.05 7.18
C GLY A 47 0.07 -0.49 5.76
N VAL A 48 0.59 -1.70 5.47
CA VAL A 48 0.36 -2.39 4.20
C VAL A 48 -1.11 -2.78 4.02
N ASP A 49 -1.76 -3.25 5.08
CA ASP A 49 -3.18 -3.63 5.09
C ASP A 49 -4.07 -2.40 4.86
N VAL A 50 -3.72 -1.27 5.49
CA VAL A 50 -4.33 0.03 5.21
C VAL A 50 -4.18 0.41 3.73
N PHE A 51 -3.01 0.18 3.11
CA PHE A 51 -2.80 0.45 1.69
C PHE A 51 -3.67 -0.43 0.79
N PHE A 52 -3.85 -1.73 1.08
CA PHE A 52 -4.70 -2.60 0.27
C PHE A 52 -6.17 -2.17 0.31
N VAL A 53 -6.71 -1.89 1.50
CA VAL A 53 -8.07 -1.37 1.65
C VAL A 53 -8.24 -0.03 0.91
N LEU A 54 -7.31 0.91 1.12
CA LEU A 54 -7.35 2.21 0.44
C LEU A 54 -7.24 2.07 -1.08
N SER A 55 -6.39 1.15 -1.56
CA SER A 55 -6.21 0.88 -2.99
C SER A 55 -7.53 0.41 -3.58
N GLY A 56 -8.20 -0.56 -2.95
CA GLY A 56 -9.53 -1.01 -3.35
C GLY A 56 -10.54 0.12 -3.49
N PHE A 57 -10.62 0.97 -2.46
CA PHE A 57 -11.52 2.12 -2.43
C PHE A 57 -11.25 3.12 -3.56
N VAL A 58 -9.99 3.53 -3.74
CA VAL A 58 -9.60 4.55 -4.74
C VAL A 58 -9.65 3.97 -6.16
N VAL A 59 -9.22 2.72 -6.36
CA VAL A 59 -9.23 2.05 -7.66
C VAL A 59 -10.65 1.90 -8.17
N TYR A 60 -11.57 1.43 -7.33
CA TYR A 60 -12.98 1.34 -7.68
C TYR A 60 -13.56 2.69 -8.12
N GLN A 61 -13.34 3.76 -7.33
CA GLN A 61 -13.85 5.10 -7.69
C GLN A 61 -13.32 5.63 -9.02
N THR A 62 -12.06 5.31 -9.37
CA THR A 62 -11.54 5.74 -10.67
C THR A 62 -12.09 4.95 -11.85
N ALA A 63 -12.45 3.68 -11.63
CA ALA A 63 -13.13 2.85 -12.63
C ALA A 63 -14.60 3.26 -12.77
N ASP A 64 -15.26 3.66 -11.67
CA ASP A 64 -16.69 3.98 -11.63
C ASP A 64 -17.07 5.34 -12.21
N LYS A 65 -16.75 5.52 -13.50
CA LYS A 65 -17.02 6.70 -14.31
C LYS A 65 -17.85 6.31 -15.54
N PRO A 66 -18.72 7.21 -16.05
CA PRO A 66 -19.51 6.95 -17.25
C PRO A 66 -18.64 6.59 -18.48
N SER A 67 -17.45 7.17 -18.60
CA SER A 67 -16.51 6.95 -19.69
C SER A 67 -15.57 5.75 -19.46
N TYR A 68 -16.00 4.73 -18.74
CA TYR A 68 -15.15 3.59 -18.40
C TYR A 68 -14.70 2.83 -19.65
N SER A 69 -13.44 2.44 -19.68
CA SER A 69 -12.86 1.55 -20.68
C SER A 69 -11.79 0.72 -19.98
N ALA A 70 -11.91 -0.61 -20.02
CA ALA A 70 -10.99 -1.52 -19.35
C ALA A 70 -9.54 -1.28 -19.79
N ARG A 71 -9.30 -1.15 -21.10
CA ARG A 71 -7.98 -0.83 -21.67
C ARG A 71 -7.43 0.49 -21.12
N ARG A 72 -8.21 1.57 -21.14
CA ARG A 72 -7.77 2.88 -20.63
C ARG A 72 -7.52 2.85 -19.13
N PHE A 73 -8.34 2.12 -18.38
CA PHE A 73 -8.20 1.93 -16.94
C PHE A 73 -6.90 1.19 -16.61
N LEU A 74 -6.69 0.01 -17.19
CA LEU A 74 -5.49 -0.81 -16.96
C LEU A 74 -4.22 -0.09 -17.38
N LEU A 75 -4.19 0.57 -18.54
CA LEU A 75 -3.02 1.33 -18.99
C LEU A 75 -2.68 2.47 -18.03
N ARG A 76 -3.66 3.27 -17.62
CA ARG A 76 -3.40 4.39 -16.68
C ARG A 76 -2.92 3.90 -15.32
N ARG A 77 -3.48 2.81 -14.84
CA ARG A 77 -3.13 2.21 -13.54
C ARG A 77 -1.76 1.53 -13.59
N GLY A 78 -1.46 0.78 -14.64
CA GLY A 78 -0.13 0.21 -14.89
C GLY A 78 0.93 1.30 -15.01
N LEU A 79 0.70 2.34 -15.80
CA LEU A 79 1.63 3.48 -15.91
C LEU A 79 1.86 4.18 -14.56
N ARG A 80 0.82 4.30 -13.71
CA ARG A 80 0.95 4.86 -12.36
C ARG A 80 1.93 4.07 -11.49
N ILE A 81 1.90 2.73 -11.56
CA ILE A 81 2.83 1.86 -10.85
C ILE A 81 4.23 1.97 -11.47
N TYR A 82 4.36 1.65 -12.76
CA TYR A 82 5.66 1.52 -13.40
C TYR A 82 6.46 2.82 -13.45
N LEU A 83 5.84 3.98 -13.73
CA LEU A 83 6.58 5.24 -13.79
C LEU A 83 7.05 5.74 -12.41
N GLY A 84 6.43 5.28 -11.32
CA GLY A 84 6.96 5.55 -9.98
C GLY A 84 7.97 4.49 -9.52
N TYR A 85 7.77 3.23 -9.91
CA TYR A 85 8.64 2.10 -9.54
C TYR A 85 9.97 2.09 -10.28
N TRP A 86 9.96 2.22 -11.61
CA TRP A 86 11.17 2.11 -12.42
C TRP A 86 12.27 3.10 -12.05
N PRO A 87 11.99 4.38 -11.73
CA PRO A 87 13.04 5.28 -11.24
C PRO A 87 13.76 4.77 -9.99
N VAL A 88 13.03 4.16 -9.05
CA VAL A 88 13.63 3.58 -7.84
C VAL A 88 14.43 2.33 -8.19
N LEU A 89 13.90 1.46 -9.06
CA LEU A 89 14.63 0.30 -9.56
C LEU A 89 15.94 0.68 -10.27
N LEU A 90 15.92 1.73 -11.10
CA LEU A 90 17.10 2.24 -11.79
C LEU A 90 18.13 2.80 -10.80
N LEU A 91 17.69 3.50 -9.76
CA LEU A 91 18.57 3.94 -8.67
C LEU A 91 19.20 2.74 -7.96
N THR A 92 18.41 1.73 -7.60
CA THR A 92 18.92 0.49 -7.00
C THR A 92 19.92 -0.22 -7.93
N ALA A 93 19.63 -0.26 -9.22
CA ALA A 93 20.53 -0.85 -10.21
C ALA A 93 21.85 -0.09 -10.35
N ALA A 94 21.81 1.24 -10.35
CA ALA A 94 23.00 2.08 -10.39
C ALA A 94 23.89 1.89 -9.15
N LEU A 95 23.29 1.81 -7.96
CA LEU A 95 24.02 1.55 -6.71
C LEU A 95 24.65 0.15 -6.70
N ALA A 96 23.91 -0.87 -7.12
CA ALA A 96 24.43 -2.22 -7.22
C ALA A 96 25.53 -2.37 -8.28
N TRP A 97 25.45 -1.62 -9.38
CA TRP A 97 26.52 -1.54 -10.37
C TRP A 97 27.79 -0.94 -9.78
N ALA A 98 27.68 0.16 -9.04
CA ALA A 98 28.81 0.78 -8.36
C ALA A 98 29.44 -0.15 -7.30
N ALA A 99 28.65 -1.05 -6.71
CA ALA A 99 29.10 -2.03 -5.71
C ALA A 99 29.48 -3.40 -6.30
N SER A 100 29.43 -3.58 -7.62
CA SER A 100 29.63 -4.89 -8.29
C SER A 100 28.74 -6.02 -7.74
N ALA A 101 27.51 -5.68 -7.30
CA ALA A 101 26.58 -6.57 -6.58
C ALA A 101 25.30 -6.83 -7.39
N TRP A 102 25.44 -7.18 -8.66
CA TRP A 102 24.30 -7.43 -9.55
C TRP A 102 23.56 -8.73 -9.18
N PRO A 103 22.22 -8.72 -9.18
CA PRO A 103 21.45 -9.93 -8.99
C PRO A 103 21.52 -10.83 -10.25
N PRO A 104 21.20 -12.13 -10.12
CA PRO A 104 21.03 -13.00 -11.28
C PRO A 104 20.00 -12.43 -12.28
N LEU A 105 20.22 -12.62 -13.58
CA LEU A 105 19.37 -12.06 -14.65
C LEU A 105 17.88 -12.36 -14.45
N GLY A 106 17.54 -13.58 -14.04
CA GLY A 106 16.15 -13.97 -13.77
C GLY A 106 15.49 -13.12 -12.67
N LYS A 107 16.23 -12.77 -11.60
CA LYS A 107 15.75 -11.89 -10.54
C LYS A 107 15.59 -10.45 -11.05
N ALA A 108 16.53 -9.96 -11.86
CA ALA A 108 16.44 -8.64 -12.47
C ALA A 108 15.20 -8.50 -13.37
N VAL A 109 14.95 -9.48 -14.25
CA VAL A 109 13.78 -9.48 -15.15
C VAL A 109 12.47 -9.56 -14.36
N ARG A 110 12.36 -10.45 -13.37
CA ARG A 110 11.16 -10.55 -12.52
C ARG A 110 10.88 -9.26 -11.76
N SER A 111 11.93 -8.57 -11.29
CA SER A 111 11.81 -7.27 -10.62
C SER A 111 11.34 -6.19 -11.59
N ALA A 112 11.99 -6.06 -12.74
CA ALA A 112 11.67 -5.03 -13.74
C ALA A 112 10.22 -5.09 -14.24
N LEU A 113 9.67 -6.31 -14.31
CA LEU A 113 8.32 -6.58 -14.82
C LEU A 113 7.30 -6.88 -13.70
N LEU A 114 7.68 -6.74 -12.43
CA LEU A 114 6.80 -7.01 -11.27
C LEU A 114 6.09 -8.37 -11.35
N LEU A 115 6.85 -9.44 -11.63
CA LEU A 115 6.31 -10.78 -11.90
C LEU A 115 6.29 -11.70 -10.67
N SER A 116 6.88 -11.30 -9.54
CA SER A 116 6.88 -12.11 -8.32
C SER A 116 6.22 -11.38 -7.14
N PRO A 117 5.30 -12.06 -6.42
CA PRO A 117 4.76 -11.58 -5.16
C PRO A 117 5.68 -11.87 -3.96
N SER A 118 6.83 -12.51 -4.17
CA SER A 118 7.79 -12.82 -3.12
C SER A 118 8.75 -11.65 -2.90
N LEU A 119 8.90 -11.24 -1.64
CA LEU A 119 9.84 -10.19 -1.23
C LEU A 119 11.29 -10.52 -1.63
N PHE A 120 11.66 -11.80 -1.58
CA PHE A 120 13.03 -12.26 -1.88
C PHE A 120 13.36 -12.33 -3.38
N ASP A 121 12.33 -12.45 -4.23
CA ASP A 121 12.48 -12.45 -5.68
C ASP A 121 12.60 -11.04 -6.28
N ASN A 122 12.35 -10.00 -5.49
CA ASN A 122 12.40 -8.62 -5.95
C ASN A 122 13.73 -7.96 -5.55
N TRP A 123 14.29 -7.16 -6.45
CA TRP A 123 15.51 -6.38 -6.20
C TRP A 123 15.24 -5.21 -5.26
N VAL A 124 14.11 -4.54 -5.46
CA VAL A 124 13.52 -3.62 -4.49
C VAL A 124 12.52 -4.44 -3.68
N PRO A 125 12.85 -4.87 -2.44
CA PRO A 125 12.06 -5.91 -1.76
C PRO A 125 10.59 -5.51 -1.58
N THR A 126 10.32 -4.24 -1.28
CA THR A 126 8.96 -3.67 -1.13
C THR A 126 8.10 -3.74 -2.39
N ALA A 127 8.67 -4.03 -3.57
CA ALA A 127 7.93 -4.17 -4.81
C ALA A 127 6.95 -5.36 -4.82
N TRP A 128 7.11 -6.32 -3.91
CA TRP A 128 6.24 -7.50 -3.80
C TRP A 128 4.74 -7.15 -3.74
N SER A 129 4.38 -6.07 -3.03
CA SER A 129 2.99 -5.62 -2.89
C SER A 129 2.45 -4.97 -4.17
N LEU A 130 3.32 -4.36 -4.99
CA LEU A 130 2.94 -3.79 -6.29
C LEU A 130 2.51 -4.87 -7.27
N THR A 131 3.16 -6.03 -7.19
CA THR A 131 2.76 -7.21 -7.96
C THR A 131 1.30 -7.55 -7.64
N TYR A 132 0.88 -7.60 -6.38
CA TYR A 132 -0.53 -7.81 -6.01
C TYR A 132 -1.46 -6.72 -6.57
N GLU A 133 -1.07 -5.44 -6.48
CA GLU A 133 -1.89 -4.34 -7.00
C GLU A 133 -2.20 -4.49 -8.49
N LEU A 134 -1.23 -4.89 -9.33
CA LEU A 134 -1.44 -5.11 -10.76
C LEU A 134 -2.53 -6.17 -11.02
N TYR A 135 -2.57 -7.23 -10.23
CA TYR A 135 -3.57 -8.30 -10.34
C TYR A 135 -4.94 -7.83 -9.86
N PHE A 136 -4.99 -7.05 -8.78
CA PHE A 136 -6.24 -6.45 -8.32
C PHE A 136 -6.83 -5.45 -9.31
N TYR A 137 -6.00 -4.78 -10.12
CA TYR A 137 -6.51 -3.95 -11.22
C TYR A 137 -7.22 -4.81 -12.28
N LEU A 138 -6.72 -6.02 -12.57
CA LEU A 138 -7.43 -6.95 -13.45
C LEU A 138 -8.78 -7.37 -12.85
N TRP A 139 -8.84 -7.63 -11.55
CA TRP A 139 -10.11 -7.98 -10.89
C TRP A 139 -11.15 -6.87 -11.00
N ILE A 140 -10.76 -5.61 -10.74
CA ILE A 140 -11.67 -4.47 -10.94
C ILE A 140 -12.08 -4.36 -12.41
N ALA A 141 -11.16 -4.59 -13.35
CA ALA A 141 -11.50 -4.58 -14.76
C ALA A 141 -12.57 -5.63 -15.11
N LEU A 142 -12.48 -6.84 -14.53
CA LEU A 142 -13.46 -7.92 -14.67
C LEU A 142 -14.80 -7.58 -14.01
N VAL A 143 -14.80 -7.01 -12.79
CA VAL A 143 -16.03 -6.55 -12.10
C VAL A 143 -16.80 -5.56 -12.98
N PHE A 144 -16.11 -4.73 -13.75
CA PHE A 144 -16.73 -3.75 -14.63
C PHE A 144 -17.27 -4.31 -15.95
N LEU A 145 -17.06 -5.60 -16.25
CA LEU A 145 -17.79 -6.32 -17.31
C LEU A 145 -19.27 -6.52 -16.92
N PHE A 146 -19.57 -6.55 -15.62
CA PHE A 146 -20.93 -6.67 -15.12
C PHE A 146 -21.67 -5.32 -15.13
N ALA A 147 -22.98 -5.38 -15.39
CA ALA A 147 -23.87 -4.23 -15.28
C ALA A 147 -23.82 -3.63 -13.86
N PRO A 148 -23.99 -2.30 -13.69
CA PRO A 148 -23.83 -1.63 -12.39
C PRO A 148 -24.59 -2.29 -11.24
N ARG A 149 -25.80 -2.82 -11.48
CA ARG A 149 -26.62 -3.50 -10.47
C ARG A 149 -25.97 -4.78 -9.90
N TRP A 150 -25.15 -5.46 -10.70
CA TRP A 150 -24.51 -6.74 -10.35
C TRP A 150 -23.10 -6.58 -9.79
N ARG A 151 -22.49 -5.40 -9.85
CA ARG A 151 -21.10 -5.18 -9.42
C ARG A 151 -20.88 -5.50 -7.94
N ALA A 152 -21.82 -5.09 -7.08
CA ALA A 152 -21.77 -5.42 -5.64
C ALA A 152 -21.80 -6.94 -5.42
N SER A 153 -22.74 -7.64 -6.07
CA SER A 153 -22.87 -9.09 -5.99
C SER A 153 -21.63 -9.81 -6.52
N ALA A 154 -21.03 -9.33 -7.62
CA ALA A 154 -19.81 -9.89 -8.16
C ALA A 154 -18.62 -9.74 -7.20
N MET A 155 -18.45 -8.55 -6.60
CA MET A 155 -17.41 -8.32 -5.59
C MET A 155 -17.65 -9.16 -4.32
N LEU A 156 -18.90 -9.29 -3.89
CA LEU A 156 -19.25 -10.11 -2.72
C LEU A 156 -19.03 -11.60 -3.00
N ALA A 157 -19.39 -12.09 -4.19
CA ALA A 157 -19.12 -13.46 -4.60
C ALA A 157 -17.61 -13.75 -4.63
N ALA A 158 -16.81 -12.82 -5.19
CA ALA A 158 -15.36 -12.93 -5.19
C ALA A 158 -14.78 -12.91 -3.77
N PHE A 159 -15.28 -12.01 -2.91
CA PHE A 159 -14.88 -11.93 -1.49
C PHE A 159 -15.17 -13.26 -0.77
N THR A 160 -16.39 -13.78 -0.91
CA THR A 160 -16.79 -15.05 -0.29
C THR A 160 -15.97 -16.22 -0.84
N ALA A 161 -15.72 -16.28 -2.15
CA ALA A 161 -14.90 -17.33 -2.75
C ALA A 161 -13.46 -17.31 -2.23
N LEU A 162 -12.84 -16.13 -2.10
CA LEU A 162 -11.50 -15.97 -1.53
C LEU A 162 -11.47 -16.37 -0.05
N LEU A 163 -12.48 -15.97 0.72
CA LEU A 163 -12.59 -16.32 2.14
C LEU A 163 -12.69 -17.84 2.31
N LEU A 164 -13.61 -18.47 1.57
CA LEU A 164 -13.81 -19.92 1.61
C LEU A 164 -12.57 -20.67 1.12
N TRP A 165 -11.90 -20.20 0.06
CA TRP A 165 -10.65 -20.79 -0.42
C TRP A 165 -9.57 -20.79 0.67
N ASN A 166 -9.31 -19.64 1.27
CA ASN A 166 -8.27 -19.52 2.29
C ASN A 166 -8.61 -20.27 3.57
N ALA A 167 -9.88 -20.24 4.02
CA ALA A 167 -10.34 -20.98 5.18
C ALA A 167 -10.27 -22.51 4.94
N ALA A 168 -10.75 -22.99 3.80
CA ALA A 168 -10.72 -24.41 3.46
C ALA A 168 -9.28 -24.96 3.45
N TRP A 169 -8.34 -24.24 2.83
CA TRP A 169 -6.92 -24.65 2.82
C TRP A 169 -6.29 -24.63 4.21
N TYR A 170 -6.63 -23.63 5.04
CA TYR A 170 -6.19 -23.60 6.43
C TYR A 170 -6.68 -24.83 7.21
N PHE A 171 -7.96 -25.18 7.13
CA PHE A 171 -8.51 -26.30 7.89
C PHE A 171 -8.15 -27.68 7.32
N TRP A 172 -8.00 -27.83 6.00
CA TRP A 172 -7.73 -29.13 5.37
C TRP A 172 -6.25 -29.43 5.15
N ARG A 173 -5.41 -28.40 5.02
CA ARG A 173 -4.00 -28.51 4.63
C ARG A 173 -3.14 -27.45 5.34
N TYR A 174 -3.35 -27.28 6.65
CA TYR A 174 -2.61 -26.32 7.48
C TYR A 174 -1.08 -26.29 7.25
N PRO A 175 -0.35 -27.43 7.16
CA PRO A 175 1.10 -27.40 6.95
C PRO A 175 1.54 -26.74 5.64
N THR A 176 0.75 -26.89 4.55
CA THR A 176 1.09 -26.25 3.27
C THR A 176 0.83 -24.74 3.31
N VAL A 177 -0.21 -24.30 4.02
CA VAL A 177 -0.48 -22.88 4.26
C VAL A 177 0.66 -22.26 5.08
N GLN A 178 1.10 -22.91 6.16
CA GLN A 178 2.22 -22.42 6.98
C GLN A 178 3.54 -22.36 6.20
N ALA A 179 3.81 -23.35 5.33
CA ALA A 179 4.98 -23.36 4.47
C ALA A 179 4.88 -22.34 3.31
N GLY A 180 3.73 -21.68 3.15
CA GLY A 180 3.48 -20.77 2.04
C GLY A 180 3.35 -21.43 0.67
N LEU A 181 3.11 -22.75 0.66
CA LEU A 181 3.01 -23.62 -0.52
C LEU A 181 1.55 -23.86 -0.94
N GLN A 182 0.61 -23.04 -0.44
CA GLN A 182 -0.79 -23.12 -0.85
C GLN A 182 -0.89 -22.92 -2.38
N PRO A 183 -1.61 -23.80 -3.12
CA PRO A 183 -1.81 -23.64 -4.55
C PRO A 183 -2.48 -22.30 -4.87
N ALA A 184 -2.12 -21.68 -5.99
CA ALA A 184 -2.68 -20.40 -6.43
C ALA A 184 -2.68 -19.30 -5.35
N ARG A 185 -1.87 -19.40 -4.30
CA ARG A 185 -1.79 -18.44 -3.17
C ARG A 185 -1.73 -17.00 -3.64
N PHE A 186 -0.97 -16.78 -4.70
CA PHE A 186 -0.84 -15.46 -5.29
C PHE A 186 -2.15 -14.94 -5.90
N ALA A 187 -2.77 -15.72 -6.78
CA ALA A 187 -3.99 -15.33 -7.48
C ALA A 187 -5.25 -15.38 -6.60
N LEU A 188 -5.22 -16.08 -5.46
CA LEU A 188 -6.33 -16.23 -4.52
C LEU A 188 -5.93 -15.80 -3.10
N THR A 189 -5.10 -14.76 -3.02
CA THR A 189 -4.56 -14.24 -1.76
C THR A 189 -5.63 -13.69 -0.84
N GLY A 190 -5.43 -13.85 0.47
CA GLY A 190 -6.26 -13.22 1.50
C GLY A 190 -6.17 -11.68 1.50
N LEU A 191 -5.08 -11.09 1.00
CA LEU A 191 -4.93 -9.63 0.83
C LEU A 191 -5.98 -9.06 -0.16
N GLY A 192 -6.51 -9.91 -1.04
CA GLY A 192 -7.61 -9.57 -1.93
C GLY A 192 -8.92 -9.26 -1.18
N LEU A 193 -9.11 -9.80 0.02
CA LEU A 193 -10.28 -9.51 0.86
C LEU A 193 -10.29 -8.05 1.30
N GLU A 194 -9.14 -7.54 1.73
CA GLU A 194 -8.96 -6.14 2.15
C GLU A 194 -9.22 -5.17 1.00
N PHE A 195 -8.64 -5.47 -0.16
CA PHE A 195 -8.85 -4.70 -1.38
C PHE A 195 -10.33 -4.71 -1.79
N LEU A 196 -10.99 -5.88 -1.80
CA LEU A 196 -12.42 -5.97 -2.15
C LEU A 196 -13.31 -5.28 -1.12
N ALA A 197 -12.97 -5.29 0.17
CA ALA A 197 -13.70 -4.57 1.21
C ALA A 197 -13.70 -3.06 0.95
N GLY A 198 -12.52 -2.49 0.62
CA GLY A 198 -12.41 -1.09 0.21
C GLY A 198 -13.21 -0.76 -1.05
N ALA A 199 -13.14 -1.62 -2.07
CA ALA A 199 -13.86 -1.44 -3.33
C ALA A 199 -15.39 -1.54 -3.15
N LEU A 200 -15.86 -2.49 -2.36
CA LEU A 200 -17.28 -2.66 -2.02
C LEU A 200 -17.78 -1.43 -1.25
N TRP A 201 -17.02 -0.95 -0.27
CA TRP A 201 -17.39 0.27 0.46
C TRP A 201 -17.48 1.49 -0.45
N ALA A 202 -16.55 1.65 -1.40
CA ALA A 202 -16.63 2.72 -2.40
C ALA A 202 -17.92 2.64 -3.24
N HIS A 203 -18.32 1.45 -3.67
CA HIS A 203 -19.56 1.23 -4.41
C HIS A 203 -20.80 1.60 -3.59
N LEU A 204 -20.90 1.09 -2.36
CA LEU A 204 -22.05 1.31 -1.48
C LEU A 204 -22.17 2.80 -1.12
N ARG A 205 -21.05 3.43 -0.71
CA ARG A 205 -21.03 4.83 -0.30
C ARG A 205 -21.50 5.78 -1.40
N LYS A 206 -21.16 5.52 -2.67
CA LYS A 206 -21.62 6.33 -3.80
C LYS A 206 -23.13 6.25 -3.99
N ARG A 207 -23.73 5.07 -3.81
CA ARG A 207 -25.18 4.86 -3.95
C ARG A 207 -25.99 5.46 -2.81
N HIS A 208 -25.41 5.53 -1.62
CA HIS A 208 -26.03 6.09 -0.43
C HIS A 208 -25.61 7.54 -0.13
N ALA A 209 -24.91 8.21 -1.07
CA ALA A 209 -24.44 9.59 -0.93
C ALA A 209 -25.57 10.64 -0.74
N CYS A 210 -26.84 10.23 -0.83
CA CYS A 210 -28.01 11.09 -0.65
C CYS A 210 -28.46 11.28 0.82
N LEU A 211 -27.81 10.64 1.80
CA LEU A 211 -28.22 10.73 3.22
C LEU A 211 -27.19 11.52 4.03
N HIS A 212 -27.65 12.55 4.76
CA HIS A 212 -26.93 13.45 5.69
C HIS A 212 -25.53 12.96 6.13
N ALA A 213 -24.50 13.15 5.30
CA ALA A 213 -23.17 12.55 5.50
C ALA A 213 -22.57 12.88 6.88
N ALA A 214 -22.76 14.11 7.36
CA ALA A 214 -22.30 14.54 8.69
C ALA A 214 -23.04 13.85 9.86
N ALA A 215 -24.32 13.55 9.71
CA ALA A 215 -25.12 12.88 10.75
C ALA A 215 -24.70 11.40 10.93
N TYR A 216 -24.27 10.75 9.85
CA TYR A 216 -23.77 9.37 9.87
C TYR A 216 -22.27 9.26 10.16
N ALA A 217 -21.50 10.35 9.99
CA ALA A 217 -20.06 10.36 10.21
C ALA A 217 -19.66 9.93 11.64
N LYS A 218 -20.46 10.24 12.68
CA LYS A 218 -20.22 9.75 14.05
C LYS A 218 -20.31 8.23 14.18
N TRP A 219 -21.28 7.61 13.50
CA TRP A 219 -21.45 6.16 13.49
C TRP A 219 -20.36 5.50 12.67
N LEU A 220 -19.92 6.14 11.59
CA LEU A 220 -18.79 5.72 10.79
C LEU A 220 -17.47 5.75 11.58
N ALA A 221 -17.23 6.84 12.34
CA ALA A 221 -16.08 6.97 13.21
C ALA A 221 -16.10 5.94 14.35
N LEU A 222 -17.26 5.72 14.98
CA LEU A 222 -17.42 4.71 16.03
C LEU A 222 -17.17 3.30 15.50
N ALA A 223 -17.80 2.93 14.38
CA ALA A 223 -17.57 1.64 13.74
C ALA A 223 -16.10 1.47 13.35
N GLY A 224 -15.48 2.52 12.80
CA GLY A 224 -14.05 2.53 12.48
C GLY A 224 -13.17 2.33 13.70
N ALA A 225 -13.44 3.03 14.81
CA ALA A 225 -12.72 2.87 16.07
C ALA A 225 -12.86 1.44 16.64
N CYS A 226 -14.07 0.87 16.63
CA CYS A 226 -14.30 -0.52 17.03
C CYS A 226 -13.51 -1.51 16.17
N CYS A 227 -13.50 -1.33 14.84
CA CYS A 227 -12.71 -2.15 13.92
C CYS A 227 -11.20 -2.04 14.17
N ILE A 228 -10.69 -0.84 14.48
CA ILE A 228 -9.27 -0.62 14.81
C ILE A 228 -8.91 -1.34 16.11
N VAL A 229 -9.70 -1.14 17.18
CA VAL A 229 -9.47 -1.76 18.48
C VAL A 229 -9.53 -3.29 18.37
N TYR A 230 -10.55 -3.82 17.70
CA TYR A 230 -10.66 -5.26 17.45
C TYR A 230 -9.50 -5.79 16.60
N GLY A 231 -9.20 -5.15 15.47
CA GLY A 231 -8.22 -5.63 14.51
C GLY A 231 -6.80 -5.65 15.08
N LEU A 232 -6.39 -4.57 15.73
CA LEU A 232 -5.09 -4.49 16.41
C LEU A 232 -5.06 -5.38 17.65
N GLY A 233 -6.12 -5.36 18.47
CA GLY A 233 -6.23 -6.16 19.69
C GLY A 233 -6.16 -7.67 19.43
N MET A 234 -6.96 -8.19 18.49
CA MET A 234 -6.95 -9.62 18.15
C MET A 234 -5.72 -10.01 17.33
N GLY A 235 -5.31 -9.18 16.37
CA GLY A 235 -4.11 -9.42 15.57
C GLY A 235 -2.87 -9.55 16.45
N SER A 236 -2.83 -8.80 17.56
CA SER A 236 -1.71 -8.82 18.50
C SER A 236 -1.48 -10.09 19.29
N GLN A 237 -2.51 -10.93 19.38
CA GLN A 237 -2.47 -12.13 20.23
C GLN A 237 -2.01 -13.37 19.47
N SER A 238 -1.95 -13.31 18.13
CA SER A 238 -1.65 -14.47 17.29
C SER A 238 -0.18 -14.47 16.86
N PRO A 239 0.61 -15.51 17.11
CA PRO A 239 1.97 -15.62 16.55
C PRO A 239 1.99 -15.89 15.03
N MET A 240 0.82 -15.99 14.39
CA MET A 240 0.66 -16.38 12.97
C MET A 240 0.05 -15.26 12.11
N TYR A 241 -0.05 -14.03 12.63
CA TYR A 241 -0.77 -12.94 11.96
C TYR A 241 -0.21 -12.55 10.59
N ASP A 242 1.06 -12.83 10.31
CA ASP A 242 1.75 -12.50 9.07
C ASP A 242 1.79 -13.67 8.07
N ARG A 243 1.54 -14.90 8.54
CA ARG A 243 1.64 -16.14 7.74
C ARG A 243 0.32 -16.61 7.16
N ILE A 244 -0.79 -16.31 7.83
CA ILE A 244 -2.11 -16.83 7.46
C ILE A 244 -2.99 -15.67 6.96
N GLU A 245 -3.10 -15.57 5.64
CA GLU A 245 -3.59 -14.36 4.98
C GLU A 245 -5.05 -14.00 5.31
N PHE A 246 -5.95 -14.97 5.45
CA PHE A 246 -7.33 -14.65 5.84
C PHE A 246 -7.45 -14.23 7.30
N MET A 247 -6.60 -14.74 8.20
CA MET A 247 -6.55 -14.29 9.60
C MET A 247 -5.97 -12.89 9.69
N ARG A 248 -4.95 -12.58 8.88
CA ARG A 248 -4.41 -11.23 8.69
C ARG A 248 -5.51 -10.27 8.24
N ALA A 249 -6.24 -10.64 7.18
CA ALA A 249 -7.36 -9.85 6.69
C ALA A 249 -8.47 -9.67 7.73
N ALA A 250 -8.77 -10.71 8.52
CA ALA A 250 -9.76 -10.67 9.60
C ALA A 250 -9.31 -9.87 10.83
N THR A 251 -8.03 -9.48 10.92
CA THR A 251 -7.48 -8.71 12.05
C THR A 251 -6.95 -7.36 11.56
N PHE A 252 -5.71 -7.32 11.04
CA PHE A 252 -5.09 -6.10 10.51
C PHE A 252 -5.83 -5.53 9.30
N GLY A 253 -6.42 -6.37 8.45
CA GLY A 253 -7.30 -5.93 7.38
C GLY A 253 -8.57 -5.23 7.87
N VAL A 254 -9.19 -5.75 8.95
CA VAL A 254 -10.32 -5.08 9.62
C VAL A 254 -9.88 -3.77 10.26
N ALA A 255 -8.69 -3.71 10.86
CA ALA A 255 -8.11 -2.47 11.36
C ALA A 255 -7.89 -1.46 10.21
N GLY A 256 -7.33 -1.90 9.09
CA GLY A 256 -7.13 -1.11 7.87
C GLY A 256 -8.44 -0.55 7.33
N PHE A 257 -9.51 -1.36 7.34
CA PHE A 257 -10.86 -0.92 7.02
C PHE A 257 -11.37 0.12 8.02
N GLY A 258 -11.18 -0.10 9.32
CA GLY A 258 -11.54 0.87 10.35
C GLY A 258 -10.86 2.24 10.16
N PHE A 259 -9.57 2.26 9.82
CA PHE A 259 -8.85 3.49 9.50
C PHE A 259 -9.42 4.22 8.29
N LEU A 260 -9.82 3.49 7.23
CA LEU A 260 -10.54 4.09 6.09
C LEU A 260 -11.85 4.73 6.56
N LEU A 261 -12.65 4.07 7.39
CA LEU A 261 -13.91 4.61 7.90
C LEU A 261 -13.68 5.89 8.71
N VAL A 262 -12.69 5.92 9.61
CA VAL A 262 -12.34 7.11 10.39
C VAL A 262 -11.90 8.27 9.48
N ALA A 263 -11.04 8.01 8.49
CA ALA A 263 -10.61 9.04 7.54
C ALA A 263 -11.78 9.62 6.73
N LEU A 264 -12.73 8.77 6.31
CA LEU A 264 -13.95 9.21 5.63
C LEU A 264 -14.88 10.01 6.56
N ALA A 265 -15.00 9.62 7.83
CA ALA A 265 -15.78 10.37 8.81
C ALA A 265 -15.21 11.77 9.06
N PHE A 266 -13.89 11.90 9.20
CA PHE A 266 -13.22 13.20 9.33
C PHE A 266 -13.40 14.05 8.07
N SER A 267 -13.38 13.43 6.90
CA SER A 267 -13.71 14.10 5.63
C SER A 267 -15.16 14.58 5.58
N ASP A 268 -16.11 13.82 6.09
CA ASP A 268 -17.54 14.17 6.09
C ASP A 268 -17.87 15.25 7.11
N TRP A 269 -17.14 15.31 8.22
CA TRP A 269 -17.15 16.45 9.15
C TRP A 269 -16.43 17.69 8.62
N GLN A 270 -15.82 17.61 7.43
CA GLN A 270 -15.06 18.70 6.81
C GLN A 270 -13.94 19.24 7.73
N TRP A 271 -13.38 18.37 8.57
CA TRP A 271 -12.26 18.74 9.43
C TRP A 271 -11.04 19.06 8.58
N ARG A 272 -10.26 20.07 9.00
CA ARG A 272 -9.05 20.47 8.29
C ARG A 272 -7.97 19.41 8.47
N THR A 273 -7.38 19.00 7.35
CA THR A 273 -6.23 18.11 7.33
C THR A 273 -4.92 18.87 7.56
N PRO A 274 -3.97 18.30 8.33
CA PRO A 274 -2.63 18.86 8.42
C PRO A 274 -1.92 18.81 7.06
N ARG A 275 -1.51 19.96 6.53
CA ARG A 275 -0.82 20.06 5.22
C ARG A 275 0.43 19.17 5.09
N PRO A 276 1.29 19.03 6.12
CA PRO A 276 2.44 18.13 6.04
C PRO A 276 2.04 16.66 5.82
N LEU A 277 0.95 16.20 6.45
CA LEU A 277 0.44 14.84 6.24
C LEU A 277 -0.12 14.67 4.83
N VAL A 278 -0.80 15.67 4.28
CA VAL A 278 -1.25 15.62 2.88
C VAL A 278 -0.07 15.52 1.92
N ALA A 279 0.98 16.32 2.13
CA ALA A 279 2.18 16.30 1.29
C ALA A 279 2.93 14.96 1.38
N LEU A 280 3.07 14.39 2.57
CA LEU A 280 3.65 13.05 2.75
C LEU A 280 2.75 11.96 2.14
N GLY A 281 1.43 12.14 2.17
CA GLY A 281 0.46 11.25 1.55
C GLY A 281 0.59 11.21 0.03
N ASP A 282 0.84 12.37 -0.59
CA ASP A 282 1.12 12.48 -2.02
C ASP A 282 2.43 11.76 -2.38
N ALA A 283 3.46 11.92 -1.55
CA ALA A 283 4.76 11.28 -1.70
C ALA A 283 4.80 9.85 -1.12
N SER A 284 3.68 9.29 -0.68
CA SER A 284 3.68 8.02 0.07
C SER A 284 4.19 6.84 -0.75
N TYR A 285 4.06 6.91 -2.08
CA TYR A 285 4.58 5.90 -2.99
C TYR A 285 6.11 5.92 -3.06
N ALA A 286 6.71 7.10 -3.24
CA ALA A 286 8.15 7.31 -3.12
C ALA A 286 8.67 6.87 -1.75
N LEU A 287 7.99 7.26 -0.67
CA LEU A 287 8.36 6.89 0.70
C LEU A 287 8.36 5.37 0.91
N TYR A 288 7.31 4.70 0.43
CA TYR A 288 7.21 3.25 0.51
C TYR A 288 8.30 2.51 -0.29
N LEU A 289 8.69 3.03 -1.46
CA LEU A 289 9.72 2.38 -2.28
C LEU A 289 11.16 2.69 -1.84
N LEU A 290 11.42 3.92 -1.41
CA LEU A 290 12.76 4.37 -1.08
C LEU A 290 13.21 3.96 0.33
N HIS A 291 12.30 3.79 1.29
CA HIS A 291 12.74 3.59 2.68
C HIS A 291 13.68 2.38 2.86
N PRO A 292 13.47 1.17 2.29
CA PRO A 292 14.40 0.07 2.54
C PRO A 292 15.79 0.37 1.98
N LEU A 293 15.83 0.98 0.79
CA LEU A 293 17.08 1.40 0.15
C LEU A 293 17.81 2.45 0.99
N LEU A 294 17.11 3.49 1.44
CA LEU A 294 17.71 4.55 2.25
C LEU A 294 18.16 4.04 3.63
N LEU A 295 17.43 3.09 4.21
CA LEU A 295 17.81 2.40 5.44
C LEU A 295 19.07 1.57 5.27
N ASP A 296 19.17 0.81 4.19
CA ASP A 296 20.37 0.05 3.84
C ASP A 296 21.57 0.98 3.66
N GLN A 297 21.43 2.03 2.85
CA GLN A 297 22.48 3.03 2.64
C GLN A 297 22.88 3.78 3.92
N SER A 298 21.95 3.97 4.86
CA SER A 298 22.23 4.62 6.15
C SER A 298 23.24 3.82 6.99
N SER A 299 23.32 2.51 6.81
CA SER A 299 24.26 1.65 7.53
C SER A 299 25.72 2.01 7.23
N HIS A 300 26.04 2.38 6.00
CA HIS A 300 27.37 2.83 5.59
C HIS A 300 27.73 4.20 6.19
N LEU A 301 26.75 5.09 6.35
CA LEU A 301 26.96 6.39 6.99
C LEU A 301 27.16 6.25 8.49
N ARG A 302 26.45 5.32 9.12
CA ARG A 302 26.54 5.05 10.56
C ARG A 302 27.96 4.67 11.00
N VAL A 303 28.71 3.95 10.17
CA VAL A 303 30.11 3.54 10.47
C VAL A 303 31.05 4.75 10.60
N ARG A 304 30.67 5.93 10.07
CA ARG A 304 31.46 7.17 10.19
C ARG A 304 31.21 7.94 11.49
N LEU A 305 30.26 7.50 12.32
CA LEU A 305 30.01 8.13 13.62
C LEU A 305 31.17 7.85 14.58
N PRO A 306 31.44 8.76 15.55
CA PRO A 306 32.44 8.51 16.58
C PRO A 306 32.14 7.21 17.34
N ALA A 307 33.10 6.28 17.32
CA ALA A 307 32.94 4.96 17.93
C ALA A 307 32.58 5.09 19.42
N GLY A 308 31.57 4.35 19.87
CA GLY A 308 31.10 4.35 21.25
C GLY A 308 30.25 5.56 21.67
N SER A 309 30.04 6.55 20.80
CA SER A 309 29.20 7.72 21.14
C SER A 309 27.71 7.40 20.99
N LEU A 310 27.05 7.11 22.11
CA LEU A 310 25.59 6.89 22.16
C LEU A 310 24.81 8.15 21.73
N LEU A 311 25.26 9.34 22.12
CA LEU A 311 24.62 10.60 21.72
C LEU A 311 24.63 10.79 20.19
N ALA A 312 25.76 10.52 19.53
CA ALA A 312 25.85 10.61 18.07
C ALA A 312 24.98 9.56 17.38
N LEU A 313 24.92 8.35 17.93
CA LEU A 313 24.07 7.27 17.43
C LEU A 313 22.58 7.62 17.56
N ASP A 314 22.15 8.10 18.72
CA ASP A 314 20.76 8.49 18.97
C ASP A 314 20.33 9.64 18.07
N ALA A 315 21.16 10.69 17.97
CA ALA A 315 20.89 11.80 17.08
C ALA A 315 20.74 11.35 15.61
N PHE A 316 21.62 10.45 15.17
CA PHE A 316 21.55 9.86 13.82
C PHE A 316 20.26 9.06 13.60
N LEU A 317 19.91 8.17 14.53
CA LEU A 317 18.73 7.29 14.43
C LEU A 317 17.41 8.07 14.50
N LEU A 318 17.35 9.13 15.31
CA LEU A 318 16.19 10.02 15.42
C LEU A 318 16.04 10.92 14.18
N ALA A 319 17.15 11.35 13.57
CA ALA A 319 17.12 12.14 12.33
C ALA A 319 16.73 11.32 11.10
N LEU A 320 16.98 10.01 11.10
CA LEU A 320 16.80 9.12 9.95
C LEU A 320 15.35 9.09 9.38
N PRO A 321 14.27 8.90 10.15
CA PRO A 321 12.91 8.92 9.59
C PRO A 321 12.52 10.28 9.00
N VAL A 322 13.03 11.37 9.56
CA VAL A 322 12.84 12.74 9.03
C VAL A 322 13.57 12.89 7.70
N ALA A 323 14.84 12.46 7.64
CA ALA A 323 15.64 12.49 6.43
C ALA A 323 15.04 11.65 5.31
N ILE A 324 14.59 10.42 5.60
CA ILE A 324 13.93 9.54 4.63
C ILE A 324 12.65 10.20 4.10
N SER A 325 11.82 10.74 4.98
CA SER A 325 10.59 11.44 4.59
C SER A 325 10.88 12.67 3.71
N ALA A 326 11.91 13.46 4.05
CA ALA A 326 12.33 14.62 3.27
C ALA A 326 12.86 14.21 1.88
N ILE A 327 13.72 13.19 1.80
CA ILE A 327 14.25 12.66 0.54
C ILE A 327 13.09 12.16 -0.33
N SER A 328 12.11 11.45 0.25
CA SER A 328 10.94 10.98 -0.49
C SER A 328 10.04 12.10 -1.01
N LEU A 329 9.87 13.19 -0.25
CA LEU A 329 9.17 14.39 -0.72
C LEU A 329 9.88 15.05 -1.91
N LEU A 330 11.21 15.17 -1.84
CA LEU A 330 12.03 15.72 -2.93
C LEU A 330 11.98 14.83 -4.16
N TRP A 331 12.12 13.51 -3.97
CA TRP A 331 11.98 12.51 -5.03
C TRP A 331 10.62 12.59 -5.71
N PHE A 332 9.55 12.67 -4.91
CA PHE A 332 8.20 12.82 -5.42
C PHE A 332 8.08 14.08 -6.28
N ARG A 333 8.54 15.23 -5.79
CA ARG A 333 8.42 16.52 -6.46
C ARG A 333 9.24 16.61 -7.75
N TRP A 334 10.44 16.03 -7.79
CA TRP A 334 11.38 16.21 -8.89
C TRP A 334 11.41 15.06 -9.90
N ILE A 335 11.03 13.86 -9.50
CA ILE A 335 11.12 12.66 -10.35
C ILE A 335 9.72 12.11 -10.61
N GLU A 336 9.04 11.64 -9.57
CA GLU A 336 7.76 10.92 -9.70
C GLU A 336 6.66 11.80 -10.33
N TRP A 337 6.42 12.98 -9.76
CA TRP A 337 5.35 13.88 -10.19
C TRP A 337 5.53 14.42 -11.62
N PRO A 338 6.72 14.91 -12.03
CA PRO A 338 6.95 15.34 -13.40
C PRO A 338 6.78 14.21 -14.43
N LEU A 339 7.23 12.99 -14.11
CA LEU A 339 7.08 11.83 -15.00
C LEU A 339 5.60 11.53 -15.26
N PHE A 340 4.77 11.51 -14.22
CA PHE A 340 3.32 11.31 -14.40
C PHE A 340 2.66 12.40 -15.23
N ASN A 341 2.97 13.67 -14.94
CA ASN A 341 2.36 14.78 -15.66
C ASN A 341 2.76 14.80 -17.13
N ARG A 342 4.02 14.51 -17.45
CA ARG A 342 4.49 14.38 -18.84
C ARG A 342 3.80 13.21 -19.55
N ALA A 343 3.69 12.05 -18.92
CA ALA A 343 3.00 10.89 -19.48
C ALA A 343 1.50 11.15 -19.71
N ALA A 344 0.86 11.93 -18.83
CA ALA A 344 -0.53 12.36 -18.99
C ALA A 344 -0.69 13.41 -20.11
N ALA A 345 0.26 14.34 -20.23
CA ALA A 345 0.22 15.45 -21.19
C ALA A 345 0.58 15.04 -22.62
N SER A 346 1.52 14.11 -22.81
CA SER A 346 2.09 13.72 -24.11
C SER A 346 1.10 13.09 -25.10
N GLY A 347 -0.17 12.93 -24.72
CA GLY A 347 -1.19 12.31 -25.58
C GLY A 347 -0.89 10.85 -25.92
N TRP A 348 0.19 10.27 -25.43
CA TRP A 348 0.54 8.85 -25.58
C TRP A 348 -0.56 7.96 -25.00
N ALA A 349 -1.07 8.32 -23.82
CA ALA A 349 -2.24 7.67 -23.23
C ALA A 349 -3.54 7.91 -24.04
N ARG A 350 -3.61 8.93 -24.90
CA ARG A 350 -4.73 9.16 -25.84
C ARG A 350 -4.58 8.29 -27.10
N ARG A 351 -3.39 8.25 -27.71
CA ARG A 351 -3.04 7.46 -28.91
C ARG A 351 -3.18 5.95 -28.65
N LEU A 352 -2.70 5.47 -27.50
CA LEU A 352 -2.88 4.08 -27.03
C LEU A 352 -4.33 3.77 -26.60
N THR A 353 -5.30 4.67 -26.76
CA THR A 353 -6.72 4.40 -26.45
C THR A 353 -7.65 4.57 -27.64
N GLY A 354 -7.10 4.75 -28.85
CA GLY A 354 -7.87 4.68 -30.10
C GLY A 354 -8.82 5.86 -30.34
N HIS A 355 -8.49 7.07 -29.85
CA HIS A 355 -9.18 8.27 -30.34
C HIS A 355 -8.40 8.88 -31.51
N PRO A 356 -9.05 9.14 -32.66
CA PRO A 356 -8.43 9.92 -33.72
C PRO A 356 -8.12 11.32 -33.19
N ALA A 357 -6.99 11.87 -33.63
CA ALA A 357 -6.69 13.28 -33.43
C ALA A 357 -7.83 14.09 -34.04
N ARG A 358 -8.40 15.03 -33.27
CA ARG A 358 -9.26 16.06 -33.84
C ARG A 358 -8.39 17.07 -34.56
#